data_AF-A0A7V9VNE4-F1
#
_entry.id   AF-A0A7V9VNE4-F1
#
_cell.length_a   1.000
_cell.length_b   1.000
_cell.length_c   1.000
_cell.angle_alpha   90.00
_cell.angle_beta   90.00
_cell.angle_gamma   90.00
#
_symmetry.space_group_name_H-M   'P 1'
#
loop_
_entity.id
_entity.type
_entity.pdbx_description
1 polymer ?
#
loop_
_entity_poly.entity_id
_entity_poly.type
_entity_poly.pdbx_seq_one_letter_code
_entity_poly.pdbx_strand_id
1 'polypeptide(L)'
;MVIRGVLGGIIGLIITLVIVFFVVKPALDNTNEQVDRSLDIVEQQVDESNAQIDESQAQLDQELEQADKALDKANGGGAAVDSAQKQLDCVQAAGTDVEALAACGGP
;
A
#
# COMPACT_ATOMS: atom_id res chain seq x y z
N MET A 1 -53.88 -30.37 45.53
CA MET A 1 -52.90 -30.80 44.51
C MET A 1 -52.29 -29.62 43.74
N VAL A 2 -53.08 -28.58 43.41
CA VAL A 2 -52.64 -27.38 42.65
C VAL A 2 -51.49 -26.59 43.30
N ILE A 3 -51.48 -26.42 44.62
CA ILE A 3 -50.47 -25.61 45.35
C ILE A 3 -49.05 -26.19 45.23
N ARG A 4 -48.90 -27.53 45.17
CA ARG A 4 -47.59 -28.18 45.01
C ARG A 4 -47.00 -27.99 43.60
N GLY A 5 -47.85 -27.92 42.57
CA GLY A 5 -47.42 -27.64 41.20
C GLY A 5 -46.96 -26.19 41.02
N VAL A 6 -47.66 -25.25 41.63
CA VAL A 6 -47.31 -23.81 41.59
C VAL A 6 -45.99 -23.54 42.31
N LEU A 7 -45.78 -24.13 43.49
CA LEU A 7 -44.54 -23.95 44.26
C LEU A 7 -43.31 -24.52 43.51
N GLY A 8 -43.45 -25.68 42.87
CA GLY A 8 -42.40 -26.28 42.04
C GLY A 8 -42.05 -25.42 40.81
N GLY A 9 -43.06 -24.83 40.16
CA GLY A 9 -42.85 -23.90 39.04
C GLY A 9 -42.11 -22.63 39.45
N ILE A 10 -42.45 -22.05 40.61
CA ILE A 10 -41.77 -20.86 41.14
C ILE A 10 -40.31 -21.15 41.46
N ILE A 11 -40.03 -22.29 42.09
CA ILE A 11 -38.65 -22.70 42.43
C ILE A 11 -37.83 -22.89 41.15
N GLY A 12 -38.40 -23.54 40.12
CA GLY A 12 -37.74 -23.68 38.82
C GLY A 12 -37.38 -22.33 38.19
N LEU A 13 -38.33 -21.38 38.20
CA LEU A 13 -38.13 -20.04 37.65
C LEU A 13 -37.03 -19.27 38.41
N ILE A 14 -36.99 -19.37 39.74
CA ILE A 14 -35.93 -18.78 40.56
C ILE A 14 -34.56 -19.39 40.20
N ILE A 15 -34.47 -20.72 40.07
CA ILE A 15 -33.22 -21.39 39.70
C ILE A 15 -32.75 -20.92 38.31
N THR A 16 -33.65 -20.83 37.33
CA THR A 16 -33.32 -20.32 35.99
C THR A 16 -32.80 -18.88 36.05
N LEU A 17 -33.45 -18.00 36.82
CA LEU A 17 -32.99 -16.60 36.97
C LEU A 17 -31.62 -16.51 37.65
N VAL A 18 -31.35 -17.35 38.64
CA VAL A 18 -30.04 -17.44 39.30
C VAL A 18 -28.97 -17.90 38.32
N ILE A 19 -29.24 -18.92 37.50
CA ILE A 19 -28.29 -19.38 36.47
C ILE A 19 -28.01 -18.28 35.45
N VAL A 20 -29.05 -17.59 34.96
CA VAL A 20 -28.87 -16.47 34.03
C VAL A 20 -28.02 -15.35 34.64
N PHE A 21 -28.27 -15.01 35.90
CA PHE A 21 -27.55 -13.93 36.56
C PHE A 21 -26.09 -14.28 36.88
N PHE A 22 -25.83 -15.48 37.41
CA PHE A 22 -24.49 -15.87 37.86
C PHE A 22 -23.61 -16.51 36.80
N VAL A 23 -24.18 -17.07 35.74
CA VAL A 23 -23.41 -17.77 34.70
C VAL A 23 -23.45 -17.01 33.39
N VAL A 24 -24.65 -16.63 32.93
CA VAL A 24 -24.81 -16.06 31.58
C VAL A 24 -24.27 -14.63 31.51
N LYS A 25 -24.55 -13.77 32.51
CA LYS A 25 -23.99 -12.40 32.54
C LYS A 25 -22.46 -12.35 32.55
N PRO A 26 -21.75 -12.99 33.48
CA PRO A 26 -20.29 -12.92 33.47
C PRO A 26 -19.68 -13.58 32.24
N ALA A 27 -20.32 -14.60 31.64
CA ALA A 27 -19.87 -15.17 30.37
C ALA A 27 -20.03 -14.18 29.20
N LEU A 28 -21.13 -13.42 29.17
CA LEU A 28 -21.36 -12.35 28.18
C LEU A 28 -20.36 -11.20 28.36
N ASP A 29 -20.12 -10.75 29.58
CA ASP A 29 -19.17 -9.67 29.88
C ASP A 29 -17.75 -10.07 29.45
N ASN A 30 -17.33 -11.31 29.76
CA ASN A 30 -16.03 -11.84 29.37
C ASN A 30 -15.91 -12.02 27.84
N THR A 31 -17.00 -12.41 27.18
CA THR A 31 -17.04 -12.52 25.72
C THR A 31 -16.93 -11.13 25.07
N ASN A 32 -17.66 -10.14 25.56
CA ASN A 32 -17.57 -8.76 25.04
C ASN A 32 -16.16 -8.20 25.21
N GLU A 33 -15.55 -8.37 26.39
CA GLU A 33 -14.19 -7.86 26.63
C GLU A 33 -13.14 -8.56 25.73
N GLN A 34 -13.34 -9.83 25.40
CA GLN A 34 -12.50 -10.54 24.43
C GLN A 34 -12.72 -10.07 23.00
N VAL A 35 -13.97 -9.79 22.62
CA VAL A 35 -14.31 -9.24 21.30
C VAL A 35 -13.71 -7.85 21.15
N ASP A 36 -13.88 -6.96 22.14
CA ASP A 36 -13.32 -5.61 22.12
C ASP A 36 -11.80 -5.64 21.99
N ARG A 37 -11.10 -6.46 22.79
CA ARG A 37 -9.65 -6.66 22.63
C ARG A 37 -9.25 -7.17 21.26
N SER A 38 -10.05 -8.08 20.69
CA SER A 38 -9.75 -8.63 19.36
C SER A 38 -9.95 -7.58 18.27
N LEU A 39 -10.96 -6.72 18.41
CA LEU A 39 -11.19 -5.60 17.50
C LEU A 39 -10.06 -4.57 17.58
N ASP A 40 -9.61 -4.19 18.78
CA ASP A 40 -8.48 -3.27 18.97
C ASP A 40 -7.20 -3.79 18.31
N ILE A 41 -6.92 -5.09 18.44
CA ILE A 41 -5.75 -5.74 17.82
C ILE A 41 -5.88 -5.76 16.29
N VAL A 42 -7.07 -5.96 15.76
CA VAL A 42 -7.31 -5.92 14.31
C VAL A 42 -7.18 -4.50 13.78
N GLU A 43 -7.72 -3.51 14.49
CA GLU A 43 -7.61 -2.09 14.12
C GLU A 43 -6.14 -1.65 14.09
N GLN A 44 -5.36 -1.99 15.12
CA GLN A 44 -3.91 -1.70 15.12
C GLN A 44 -3.17 -2.37 13.95
N GLN A 45 -3.47 -3.64 13.64
CA GLN A 45 -2.83 -4.33 12.51
C GLN A 45 -3.22 -3.73 11.16
N VAL A 46 -4.45 -3.25 11.02
CA VAL A 46 -4.91 -2.56 9.81
C VAL A 46 -4.19 -1.22 9.66
N ASP A 47 -4.07 -0.44 10.74
CA ASP A 47 -3.34 0.82 10.73
C ASP A 47 -1.86 0.63 10.39
N GLU A 48 -1.19 -0.35 11.00
CA GLU A 48 0.20 -0.70 10.69
C GLU A 48 0.37 -1.16 9.24
N SER A 49 -0.59 -1.93 8.71
CA SER A 49 -0.56 -2.37 7.32
C SER A 49 -0.75 -1.20 6.35
N ASN A 50 -1.68 -0.28 6.65
CA ASN A 50 -1.89 0.92 5.85
C ASN A 50 -0.65 1.81 5.85
N ALA A 51 0.00 2.01 7.01
CA ALA A 51 1.24 2.78 7.09
C ALA A 51 2.36 2.17 6.23
N GLN A 52 2.51 0.84 6.23
CA GLN A 52 3.49 0.14 5.38
C GLN A 52 3.17 0.26 3.88
N ILE A 53 1.88 0.24 3.52
CA ILE A 53 1.43 0.43 2.14
C ILE A 53 1.75 1.86 1.68
N ASP A 54 1.47 2.86 2.51
CA ASP A 54 1.76 4.27 2.19
C ASP A 54 3.27 4.50 2.05
N GLU A 55 4.09 3.92 2.92
CA GLU A 55 5.55 3.99 2.80
C GLU A 55 6.04 3.32 1.50
N SER A 56 5.51 2.14 1.18
CA SER A 56 5.88 1.42 -0.04
C SER A 56 5.48 2.19 -1.31
N GLN A 57 4.31 2.84 -1.32
CA GLN A 57 3.89 3.70 -2.42
C GLN A 57 4.83 4.91 -2.59
N ALA A 58 5.21 5.57 -1.49
CA ALA A 58 6.12 6.70 -1.55
C ALA A 58 7.51 6.31 -2.08
N GLN A 59 8.00 5.11 -1.74
CA GLN A 59 9.25 4.58 -2.30
C GLN A 59 9.13 4.31 -3.81
N LEU A 60 8.04 3.67 -4.25
CA LEU A 60 7.78 3.40 -5.67
C LEU A 60 7.69 4.68 -6.49
N ASP A 61 7.02 5.72 -5.99
CA ASP A 61 6.93 7.02 -6.66
C ASP A 61 8.30 7.66 -6.84
N GLN A 62 9.18 7.56 -5.84
CA GLN A 62 10.55 8.06 -5.94
C GLN A 62 11.39 7.26 -6.94
N GLU A 63 11.24 5.94 -6.98
CA GLU A 63 11.94 5.08 -7.95
C GLU A 63 11.47 5.36 -9.38
N LEU A 64 10.17 5.56 -9.60
CA LEU A 64 9.61 5.95 -10.90
C LEU A 64 10.13 7.31 -11.36
N GLU A 65 10.17 8.31 -10.48
CA GLU A 65 10.71 9.63 -10.83
C GLU A 65 12.20 9.56 -11.20
N GLN A 66 12.97 8.71 -10.51
CA GLN A 66 14.38 8.47 -10.86
C GLN A 66 14.53 7.75 -12.19
N ALA A 67 13.68 6.76 -12.47
CA ALA A 67 13.67 6.03 -13.74
C ALA A 67 13.34 6.97 -14.91
N ASP A 68 12.33 7.82 -14.77
CA ASP A 68 11.96 8.82 -15.78
C ASP A 68 13.13 9.79 -16.07
N LYS A 69 13.78 10.31 -15.03
CA LYS A 69 14.97 11.17 -15.20
C LYS A 69 16.12 10.44 -15.89
N ALA A 70 16.31 9.14 -15.63
CA ALA A 70 17.32 8.33 -16.28
C ALA A 70 16.98 8.11 -17.77
N LEU A 71 15.70 7.86 -18.06
CA LEU A 71 15.19 7.69 -19.42
C LEU A 71 15.35 8.97 -20.25
N ASP A 72 14.99 10.13 -19.69
CA ASP A 72 15.17 11.42 -20.34
C ASP A 72 16.63 11.72 -20.66
N LYS A 73 17.54 11.42 -19.72
CA LYS A 73 18.98 11.55 -19.95
C LYS A 73 19.48 10.60 -21.05
N ALA A 74 19.01 9.36 -21.06
CA ALA A 74 19.39 8.39 -22.08
C ALA A 74 18.89 8.81 -23.47
N ASN A 75 17.64 9.27 -23.57
CA ASN A 75 17.07 9.80 -24.82
C ASN A 75 17.82 11.04 -25.31
N GLY A 76 18.14 11.98 -24.41
CA GLY A 76 18.96 13.15 -24.73
C GLY A 76 20.37 12.76 -25.20
N GLY A 77 20.97 11.75 -24.58
CA GLY A 77 22.26 11.19 -24.98
C GLY A 77 22.21 10.56 -26.39
N GLY A 78 21.16 9.81 -26.71
CA GLY A 78 20.93 9.25 -28.04
C GLY A 78 20.85 10.34 -29.11
N ALA A 79 20.08 11.41 -28.86
CA ALA A 79 19.99 12.55 -29.78
C ALA A 79 21.34 13.26 -29.99
N ALA A 80 22.16 13.37 -28.94
CA ALA A 80 23.50 13.95 -29.05
C ALA A 80 24.45 13.06 -29.87
N VAL A 81 24.38 11.73 -29.68
CA VAL A 81 25.15 10.76 -30.46
C VAL A 81 24.75 10.79 -31.94
N ASP A 82 23.45 10.83 -32.24
CA ASP A 82 22.95 10.94 -33.61
C ASP A 82 23.42 12.23 -34.30
N SER A 83 23.45 13.34 -33.56
CA SER A 83 23.98 14.61 -34.05
C SER A 83 25.48 14.53 -34.32
N ALA A 84 26.25 13.96 -33.40
CA ALA A 84 27.69 13.76 -33.56
C ALA A 84 28.02 12.83 -34.74
N GLN A 85 27.24 11.76 -34.93
CA GLN A 85 27.39 10.83 -36.04
C GLN A 85 27.17 11.54 -37.38
N LYS A 86 26.11 12.37 -37.50
CA LYS A 86 25.87 13.18 -38.71
C LYS A 86 27.00 14.16 -39.00
N GLN A 87 27.57 14.79 -37.97
CA GLN A 87 28.72 15.68 -38.13
C GLN A 87 29.95 14.91 -38.60
N LEU A 88 30.23 13.74 -38.02
CA LEU A 88 31.33 12.86 -38.44
C LEU A 88 31.15 12.39 -39.89
N ASP A 89 29.96 11.92 -40.26
CA ASP A 89 29.67 11.49 -41.64
C ASP A 89 29.85 12.65 -42.64
N CYS A 90 29.43 13.86 -42.27
CA CYS A 90 29.63 15.05 -43.10
C CYS A 90 31.11 15.40 -43.26
N VAL A 91 31.87 15.47 -42.16
CA VAL A 91 33.31 15.76 -42.18
C VAL A 91 34.06 14.70 -42.98
N GLN A 92 33.68 13.43 -42.83
CA GLN A 92 34.27 12.33 -43.57
C GLN A 92 33.95 12.39 -45.07
N ALA A 93 32.75 12.83 -45.46
CA ALA A 93 32.37 13.05 -46.85
C ALA A 93 33.08 14.28 -47.46
N ALA A 94 33.29 15.34 -46.69
CA ALA A 94 33.97 16.55 -47.12
C ALA A 94 35.49 16.38 -47.28
N GLY A 95 36.11 15.42 -46.58
CA GLY A 95 37.51 15.05 -46.78
C GLY A 95 38.48 16.21 -46.47
N THR A 96 39.24 16.66 -47.46
CA THR A 96 40.16 17.82 -47.34
C THR A 96 39.61 19.11 -47.94
N ASP A 97 38.36 19.11 -48.40
CA ASP A 97 37.77 20.23 -49.11
C ASP A 97 37.26 21.27 -48.09
N VAL A 98 37.97 22.41 -48.01
CA VAL A 98 37.80 23.39 -46.93
C VAL A 98 36.43 24.05 -46.98
N GLU A 99 35.90 24.33 -48.17
CA GLU A 99 34.53 24.82 -48.35
C GLU A 99 33.46 23.80 -47.92
N ALA A 100 33.67 22.51 -48.19
CA ALA A 100 32.73 21.46 -47.79
C ALA A 100 32.75 21.22 -46.27
N LEU A 101 33.93 21.31 -45.64
CA LEU A 101 34.09 21.26 -44.19
C LEU A 101 33.37 22.42 -43.49
N ALA A 102 33.45 23.63 -44.06
CA ALA A 102 32.77 24.82 -43.53
C ALA A 102 31.23 24.68 -43.57
N ALA A 103 30.69 23.93 -44.53
CA ALA A 103 29.27 23.64 -44.63
C ALA A 103 28.79 22.59 -43.60
N CYS A 104 29.68 21.69 -43.14
CA CYS A 104 29.35 20.68 -42.14
C CYS A 104 29.14 21.24 -40.71
N GLY A 105 29.64 22.44 -40.44
CA GLY A 105 29.54 23.10 -39.13
C GLY A 105 28.48 24.20 -39.04
N GLY A 106 27.57 24.35 -40.02
CA GLY A 106 26.70 25.52 -40.11
C GLY A 106 25.69 25.67 -38.96
N PRO A 107 25.11 26.88 -38.84
CA PRO A 107 25.60 28.02 -38.05
C PRO A 107 25.85 27.73 -36.55
#